data_AF-A0A7M1B441-F1
#
_entry.id   AF-A0A7M1B441-F1
#
_cell.length_a   1.000
_cell.length_b   1.000
_cell.length_c   1.000
_cell.angle_alpha   90.00
_cell.angle_beta   90.00
_cell.angle_gamma   90.00
#
_symmetry.space_group_name_H-M   'P 1'
#
loop_
_entity.id
_entity.type
_entity.pdbx_description
1 polymer ?
#
loop_
_entity_poly.entity_id
_entity_poly.type
_entity_poly.pdbx_seq_one_letter_code
_entity_poly.pdbx_strand_id
1 'polypeptide(L)'
;MAKQVKTDRREFIKYSTLGVLGLVLGGGIVFSPYLQAKENRLRPPGAVPEKEFLGLCIKCGQCLQVCPYHSIELADITKGAGEGTPYIDANIRGCYACDAVPCVLACPSGALDHSCSKPEDIQMGVAVLEFPDTCLAMTNTPVPKGYNDKMKAFTASVNNVTSQELQLLEKFDGYEGKECTLCADMCPVPNPLSAIAMVPDAQGGKRPEIYDGCIGCGACQEVCPTQKPSIVVKPRVTYEQYYEKTT
;
A
#
# COMPACT_ATOMS: atom_id res chain seq x y z
N MET A 1 -10.44 18.42 -69.72
CA MET A 1 -9.38 19.19 -69.03
C MET A 1 -9.23 18.62 -67.63
N ALA A 2 -8.14 17.90 -67.34
CA ALA A 2 -7.86 17.39 -66.01
C ALA A 2 -7.30 18.54 -65.15
N LYS A 3 -8.01 18.88 -64.07
CA LYS A 3 -7.61 19.94 -63.13
C LYS A 3 -6.44 19.38 -62.28
N GLN A 4 -5.21 19.83 -62.54
CA GLN A 4 -4.08 19.45 -61.69
C GLN A 4 -4.25 20.11 -60.32
N VAL A 5 -4.55 19.29 -59.31
CA VAL A 5 -4.55 19.71 -57.91
C VAL A 5 -3.09 19.86 -57.48
N LYS A 6 -2.63 21.10 -57.28
CA LYS A 6 -1.32 21.38 -56.65
C LYS A 6 -1.50 21.22 -55.14
N THR A 7 -1.24 20.03 -54.62
CA THR A 7 -1.21 19.81 -53.17
C THR A 7 0.17 20.19 -52.64
N ASP A 8 0.24 21.07 -51.64
CA ASP A 8 1.49 21.40 -50.96
C ASP A 8 2.00 20.15 -50.24
N ARG A 9 3.28 19.81 -50.43
CA ARG A 9 3.88 18.58 -49.85
C ARG A 9 3.74 18.54 -48.33
N ARG A 10 3.73 19.69 -47.65
CA ARG A 10 3.58 19.79 -46.19
C ARG A 10 2.14 19.55 -45.75
N GLU A 11 1.16 20.05 -46.50
CA GLU A 11 -0.27 19.78 -46.28
C GLU A 11 -0.58 18.30 -46.48
N PHE A 12 -0.07 17.70 -47.56
CA PHE A 12 -0.24 16.28 -47.82
C PHE A 12 0.33 15.43 -46.68
N ILE A 13 1.54 15.73 -46.19
CA ILE A 13 2.14 14.98 -45.08
C ILE A 13 1.30 15.12 -43.80
N LYS A 14 0.85 16.32 -43.43
CA LYS A 14 0.04 16.55 -42.21
C LYS A 14 -1.23 15.71 -42.15
N TYR A 15 -1.94 15.58 -43.28
CA TYR A 15 -3.20 14.85 -43.35
C TYR A 15 -3.06 13.42 -43.89
N SER A 16 -1.85 13.02 -44.30
CA SER A 16 -1.57 11.65 -44.68
C SER A 16 -1.52 10.72 -43.46
N THR A 17 -1.64 9.42 -43.73
CA THR A 17 -1.45 8.35 -42.74
C THR A 17 -0.10 8.48 -42.01
N LEU A 18 0.95 8.93 -42.71
CA LEU A 18 2.28 9.17 -42.12
C LEU A 18 2.30 10.35 -41.15
N GLY A 19 1.56 11.43 -41.43
CA GLY A 19 1.44 12.57 -40.53
C GLY A 19 0.65 12.25 -39.26
N VAL A 20 -0.45 11.53 -39.42
CA VAL A 20 -1.26 11.03 -38.29
C VAL A 20 -0.45 10.05 -37.45
N LEU A 21 0.23 9.08 -38.07
CA LEU A 21 1.10 8.14 -37.36
C LEU A 21 2.24 8.86 -36.65
N GLY A 22 2.86 9.85 -37.29
CA GLY A 22 3.90 10.68 -36.68
C GLY A 22 3.42 11.46 -35.46
N LEU A 23 2.19 12.00 -35.49
CA LEU A 23 1.57 12.66 -34.34
C LEU A 23 1.21 11.67 -33.23
N VAL A 24 0.69 10.48 -33.56
CA VAL A 24 0.36 9.46 -32.56
C VAL A 24 1.62 8.90 -31.90
N LEU A 25 2.66 8.57 -32.67
CA LEU A 25 3.92 8.09 -32.14
C LEU A 25 4.67 9.19 -31.36
N GLY A 26 4.72 10.40 -31.90
CA GLY A 26 5.33 11.56 -31.22
C GLY A 26 4.60 11.91 -29.92
N GLY A 27 3.27 11.93 -29.95
CA GLY A 27 2.43 12.10 -28.76
C GLY A 27 2.65 10.96 -27.77
N GLY A 28 2.65 9.71 -28.22
CA GLY A 28 2.91 8.54 -27.39
C GLY A 28 4.25 8.61 -26.66
N ILE A 29 5.32 9.02 -27.34
CA ILE A 29 6.65 9.19 -26.73
C ILE A 29 6.66 10.34 -25.70
N VAL A 30 6.02 11.47 -26.01
CA VAL A 30 5.95 12.64 -25.12
C VAL A 30 5.11 12.36 -23.87
N PHE A 31 3.99 11.66 -24.01
CA PHE A 31 3.09 11.33 -22.90
C PHE A 31 3.46 10.05 -22.14
N SER A 32 4.29 9.17 -22.72
CA SER A 32 4.74 7.92 -22.08
C SER A 32 5.33 8.10 -20.68
N PRO A 33 6.27 9.03 -20.41
CA PRO A 33 6.82 9.20 -19.06
C PRO A 33 5.77 9.74 -18.08
N TYR A 34 4.78 10.51 -18.54
CA TYR A 34 3.71 11.02 -17.69
C TYR A 34 2.70 9.93 -17.30
N LEU A 35 2.50 8.93 -18.18
CA LEU A 35 1.73 7.71 -17.88
C LEU A 35 2.49 6.74 -16.97
N GLN A 36 3.81 6.87 -16.86
CA GLN A 36 4.67 6.13 -15.93
C GLN A 36 4.87 6.87 -14.60
N ALA A 37 3.90 7.68 -14.16
CA ALA A 37 3.99 8.32 -12.85
C ALA A 37 4.32 7.27 -11.78
N LYS A 38 5.42 7.50 -11.04
CA LYS A 38 5.90 6.62 -9.97
C LYS A 38 4.78 6.41 -8.96
N GLU A 39 4.16 5.24 -9.02
CA GLU A 39 3.16 4.91 -8.04
C GLU A 39 3.83 4.25 -6.83
N ASN A 40 3.61 4.85 -5.68
CA ASN A 40 4.06 4.35 -4.39
C ASN A 40 2.93 3.49 -3.81
N ARG A 41 2.65 2.36 -4.47
CA ARG A 41 1.72 1.36 -3.95
C ARG A 41 2.44 0.47 -2.95
N LEU A 42 1.76 0.09 -1.88
CA LEU A 42 2.25 -0.94 -0.97
C LEU A 42 2.04 -2.30 -1.65
N ARG A 43 3.12 -3.05 -1.87
CA ARG A 43 3.06 -4.39 -2.47
C ARG A 43 2.82 -5.44 -1.38
N PRO A 44 2.23 -6.60 -1.73
CA PRO A 44 2.07 -7.71 -0.78
C PRO A 44 3.43 -8.17 -0.20
N PRO A 45 3.40 -8.93 0.92
CA PRO A 45 4.58 -9.56 1.49
C PRO A 45 5.43 -10.32 0.46
N GLY A 46 6.75 -10.22 0.59
CA GLY A 46 7.71 -10.89 -0.28
C GLY A 46 7.90 -10.26 -1.66
N ALA A 47 7.25 -9.14 -1.99
CA ALA A 47 7.42 -8.54 -3.32
C ALA A 47 8.89 -8.18 -3.62
N VAL A 48 9.41 -8.69 -4.74
CA VAL A 48 10.73 -8.33 -5.28
C VAL A 48 10.75 -6.85 -5.70
N PRO A 49 11.93 -6.25 -6.01
CA PRO A 49 12.00 -4.85 -6.43
C PRO A 49 11.03 -4.52 -7.57
N GLU A 50 10.36 -3.36 -7.50
CA GLU A 50 9.21 -3.00 -8.35
C GLU A 50 9.39 -3.33 -9.84
N LYS A 51 10.55 -3.01 -10.41
CA LYS A 51 10.83 -3.23 -11.84
C LYS A 51 10.79 -4.72 -12.19
N GLU A 52 11.33 -5.56 -11.33
CA GLU A 52 11.33 -7.01 -11.47
C GLU A 52 9.93 -7.57 -11.18
N PHE A 53 9.27 -7.07 -10.14
CA PHE A 53 7.91 -7.44 -9.76
C PHE A 53 6.92 -7.25 -10.93
N LEU A 54 6.99 -6.11 -11.62
CA LEU A 54 6.16 -5.81 -12.79
C LEU A 54 6.44 -6.74 -13.98
N GLY A 55 7.64 -7.30 -14.08
CA GLY A 55 8.03 -8.27 -15.12
C GLY A 55 7.66 -9.72 -14.77
N LEU A 56 7.70 -10.08 -13.49
CA LEU A 56 7.39 -11.43 -13.01
C LEU A 56 5.90 -11.64 -12.71
N CYS A 57 5.16 -10.59 -12.33
CA CYS A 57 3.76 -10.75 -11.94
C CYS A 57 2.91 -11.12 -13.15
N ILE A 58 2.42 -12.36 -13.18
CA ILE A 58 1.52 -12.86 -14.23
C ILE A 58 0.04 -12.49 -14.00
N LYS A 59 -0.24 -11.67 -12.98
CA LYS A 59 -1.59 -11.14 -12.68
C LYS A 59 -2.65 -12.22 -12.47
N CYS A 60 -2.26 -13.36 -11.90
CA CYS A 60 -3.15 -14.51 -11.70
C CYS A 60 -4.16 -14.35 -10.54
N GLY A 61 -3.96 -13.37 -9.66
CA GLY A 61 -4.84 -13.09 -8.52
C GLY A 61 -4.78 -14.11 -7.37
N GLN A 62 -3.89 -15.11 -7.41
CA GLN A 62 -3.83 -16.16 -6.38
C GLN A 62 -3.52 -15.60 -4.98
N CYS A 63 -2.61 -14.63 -4.89
CA CYS A 63 -2.30 -13.94 -3.63
C CYS A 63 -3.53 -13.24 -3.01
N LEU A 64 -4.42 -12.68 -3.83
CA LEU A 64 -5.68 -12.07 -3.37
C LEU A 64 -6.61 -13.13 -2.80
N GLN A 65 -6.76 -14.28 -3.48
CA GLN A 65 -7.69 -15.34 -3.07
C GLN A 65 -7.31 -16.00 -1.74
N VAL A 66 -6.01 -16.09 -1.45
CA VAL A 66 -5.51 -16.75 -0.22
C VAL A 66 -5.33 -15.78 0.95
N CYS A 67 -5.59 -14.49 0.78
CA CYS A 67 -5.44 -13.50 1.85
C CYS A 67 -6.60 -13.61 2.84
N PRO A 68 -6.39 -14.07 4.09
CA PRO A 68 -7.48 -14.31 5.02
C PRO A 68 -8.13 -13.02 5.54
N TYR A 69 -7.49 -11.87 5.36
CA TYR A 69 -7.96 -10.55 5.80
C TYR A 69 -8.51 -9.69 4.66
N HIS A 70 -8.54 -10.22 3.43
CA HIS A 70 -8.93 -9.48 2.23
C HIS A 70 -8.13 -8.18 2.01
N SER A 71 -6.89 -8.12 2.49
CA SER A 71 -6.04 -6.91 2.42
C SER A 71 -5.49 -6.61 1.02
N ILE A 72 -5.51 -7.59 0.11
CA ILE A 72 -4.90 -7.47 -1.21
C ILE A 72 -5.98 -7.13 -2.24
N GLU A 73 -5.74 -6.06 -3.00
CA GLU A 73 -6.55 -5.64 -4.14
C GLU A 73 -5.74 -5.74 -5.45
N LEU A 74 -6.42 -5.85 -6.58
CA LEU A 74 -5.77 -5.78 -7.90
C LEU A 74 -5.95 -4.38 -8.48
N ALA A 75 -4.86 -3.77 -8.92
CA ALA A 75 -4.89 -2.45 -9.53
C ALA A 75 -5.77 -2.45 -10.80
N ASP A 76 -6.62 -1.45 -10.95
CA ASP A 76 -7.42 -1.27 -12.17
C ASP A 76 -6.70 -0.37 -13.20
N ILE A 77 -7.36 -0.10 -14.32
CA ILE A 77 -6.87 0.81 -15.37
C ILE A 77 -6.66 2.25 -14.88
N THR A 78 -7.40 2.68 -13.86
CA THR A 78 -7.36 4.06 -13.34
C THR A 78 -6.12 4.28 -12.48
N LYS A 79 -5.55 3.19 -11.94
CA LYS A 79 -4.29 3.22 -11.21
C LYS A 79 -3.07 3.30 -12.15
N GLY A 80 -3.21 3.24 -13.48
CA GLY A 80 -2.10 3.46 -14.40
C GLY A 80 -1.16 2.27 -14.53
N ALA A 81 0.17 2.48 -14.40
CA ALA A 81 1.15 1.43 -14.65
C ALA A 81 0.97 0.24 -13.68
N GLY A 82 1.10 -0.98 -14.18
CA GLY A 82 0.89 -2.19 -13.36
C GLY A 82 -0.59 -2.51 -13.09
N GLU A 83 -1.48 -2.23 -14.03
CA GLU A 83 -2.85 -2.78 -14.04
C GLU A 83 -2.84 -4.30 -13.76
N GLY A 84 -3.80 -4.80 -13.00
CA GLY A 84 -3.95 -6.20 -12.61
C GLY A 84 -2.89 -6.72 -11.63
N THR A 85 -1.94 -5.88 -11.22
CA THR A 85 -0.94 -6.29 -10.20
C THR A 85 -1.49 -6.08 -8.79
N PRO A 86 -1.14 -6.95 -7.83
CA PRO A 86 -1.66 -6.85 -6.47
C PRO A 86 -1.01 -5.70 -5.70
N TYR A 87 -1.80 -5.06 -4.85
CA TYR A 87 -1.38 -4.02 -3.91
C TYR A 87 -2.23 -4.05 -2.64
N ILE A 88 -1.82 -3.30 -1.62
CA ILE A 88 -2.53 -3.12 -0.36
C ILE A 88 -2.80 -1.63 -0.15
N ASP A 89 -4.04 -1.26 0.17
CA ASP A 89 -4.39 0.09 0.61
C ASP A 89 -4.52 0.12 2.13
N ALA A 90 -3.48 0.62 2.79
CA ALA A 90 -3.42 0.71 4.25
C ALA A 90 -4.46 1.68 4.85
N ASN A 91 -5.15 2.51 4.06
CA ASN A 91 -6.26 3.33 4.55
C ASN A 91 -7.57 2.52 4.69
N ILE A 92 -7.69 1.43 3.93
CA ILE A 92 -8.87 0.58 3.89
C ILE A 92 -8.64 -0.67 4.73
N ARG A 93 -7.59 -1.43 4.41
CA ARG A 93 -7.25 -2.71 5.05
C ARG A 93 -5.74 -2.97 4.95
N GLY A 94 -5.06 -2.93 6.09
CA GLY A 94 -3.64 -3.26 6.20
C GLY A 94 -3.38 -4.76 6.12
N CYS A 95 -2.11 -5.13 5.96
CA CYS A 95 -1.65 -6.52 6.10
C CYS A 95 -1.48 -6.87 7.59
N TYR A 96 -1.97 -8.05 7.99
CA TYR A 96 -1.86 -8.56 9.36
C TYR A 96 -0.79 -9.65 9.52
N ALA A 97 0.21 -9.67 8.64
CA ALA A 97 1.41 -10.51 8.71
C ALA A 97 1.13 -11.96 9.15
N CYS A 98 0.35 -12.67 8.34
CA CYS A 98 -0.08 -14.03 8.64
C CYS A 98 1.09 -14.99 8.81
N ASP A 99 0.91 -15.98 9.69
CA ASP A 99 1.82 -17.12 9.78
C ASP A 99 1.91 -17.87 8.45
N ALA A 100 3.11 -18.33 8.10
CA ALA A 100 3.47 -18.93 6.80
C ALA A 100 3.23 -18.07 5.54
N VAL A 101 2.80 -16.82 5.67
CA VAL A 101 2.66 -15.83 4.58
C VAL A 101 2.01 -16.43 3.30
N PRO A 102 0.74 -16.91 3.37
CA PRO A 102 0.13 -17.74 2.32
C PRO A 102 0.09 -17.08 0.93
N CYS A 103 0.04 -15.74 0.88
CA CYS A 103 0.10 -14.98 -0.37
C CYS A 103 1.42 -15.20 -1.14
N VAL A 104 2.55 -15.34 -0.43
CA VAL A 104 3.85 -15.67 -1.01
C VAL A 104 3.84 -17.11 -1.53
N LEU A 105 3.40 -18.07 -0.70
CA LEU A 105 3.32 -19.49 -1.07
C LEU A 105 2.43 -19.75 -2.29
N ALA A 106 1.40 -18.93 -2.48
CA ALA A 106 0.49 -19.02 -3.61
C ALA A 106 1.02 -18.35 -4.89
N CYS A 107 2.18 -17.68 -4.87
CA CYS A 107 2.72 -16.97 -6.02
C CYS A 107 3.48 -17.92 -6.98
N PRO A 108 2.92 -18.28 -8.15
CA PRO A 108 3.57 -19.26 -9.02
C PRO A 108 4.76 -18.67 -9.81
N SER A 109 4.82 -17.35 -9.96
CA SER A 109 5.78 -16.69 -10.85
C SER A 109 7.04 -16.15 -10.17
N GLY A 110 7.11 -16.24 -8.84
CA GLY A 110 8.21 -15.66 -8.06
C GLY A 110 8.18 -14.13 -7.98
N ALA A 111 7.08 -13.48 -8.37
CA ALA A 111 6.92 -12.04 -8.13
C ALA A 111 6.90 -11.70 -6.63
N LEU A 112 6.42 -12.64 -5.82
CA LEU A 112 6.62 -12.67 -4.38
C LEU A 112 7.69 -13.72 -4.09
N ASP A 113 8.79 -13.31 -3.47
CA ASP A 113 9.95 -14.13 -3.15
C ASP A 113 9.60 -15.15 -2.05
N HIS A 114 9.75 -16.42 -2.37
CA HIS A 114 9.50 -17.54 -1.46
C HIS A 114 10.49 -17.62 -0.29
N SER A 115 11.58 -16.83 -0.30
CA SER A 115 12.40 -16.67 0.89
C SER A 115 11.65 -15.97 2.04
N CYS A 116 10.60 -15.19 1.72
CA CYS A 116 9.72 -14.57 2.70
C CYS A 116 8.71 -15.60 3.25
N SER A 117 9.14 -16.34 4.27
CA SER A 117 8.42 -17.52 4.77
C SER A 117 7.66 -17.28 6.07
N LYS A 118 8.01 -16.22 6.80
CA LYS A 118 7.46 -15.87 8.12
C LYS A 118 7.27 -14.35 8.25
N PRO A 119 6.47 -13.88 9.22
CA PRO A 119 6.19 -12.45 9.42
C PRO A 119 7.43 -11.56 9.51
N GLU A 120 8.52 -12.04 10.11
CA GLU A 120 9.76 -11.28 10.29
C GLU A 120 10.55 -11.05 9.00
N ASP A 121 10.32 -11.88 7.97
CA ASP A 121 10.98 -11.73 6.66
C ASP A 121 10.32 -10.63 5.81
N ILE A 122 9.17 -10.10 6.23
CA ILE A 122 8.36 -9.17 5.45
C ILE A 122 9.03 -7.80 5.39
N GLN A 123 9.22 -7.30 4.17
CA GLN A 123 9.77 -5.96 3.91
C GLN A 123 8.88 -5.22 2.90
N MET A 124 7.76 -4.65 3.36
CA MET A 124 6.84 -3.93 2.49
C MET A 124 7.10 -2.42 2.46
N GLY A 125 7.68 -1.89 3.53
CA GLY A 125 7.95 -0.47 3.73
C GLY A 125 8.26 -0.17 5.20
N VAL A 126 8.13 1.10 5.59
CA VAL A 126 8.29 1.51 6.99
C VAL A 126 7.14 2.43 7.40
N ALA A 127 6.65 2.28 8.63
CA ALA A 127 5.67 3.19 9.19
C ALA A 127 6.35 4.51 9.59
N VAL A 128 5.65 5.63 9.41
CA VAL A 128 6.14 6.97 9.71
C VAL A 128 5.05 7.78 10.39
N LEU A 129 5.37 8.40 11.53
CA LEU A 129 4.52 9.43 12.13
C LEU A 129 4.61 10.71 11.29
N GLU A 130 3.76 10.80 10.27
CA GLU A 130 3.84 11.87 9.27
C GLU A 130 3.02 13.11 9.66
N PHE A 131 1.91 12.91 10.38
CA PHE A 131 1.04 14.00 10.85
C PHE A 131 0.92 13.93 12.37
N PRO A 132 1.94 14.38 13.13
CA PRO A 132 1.93 14.33 14.59
C PRO A 132 0.83 15.19 15.21
N ASP A 133 0.43 16.27 14.52
CA ASP A 133 -0.64 17.18 14.92
C ASP A 133 -2.02 16.51 15.01
N THR A 134 -2.25 15.44 14.24
CA THR A 134 -3.52 14.70 14.30
C THR A 134 -3.50 13.59 15.35
N CYS A 135 -2.34 13.27 15.94
CA CYS A 135 -2.20 12.10 16.79
C CYS A 135 -2.97 12.24 18.11
N LEU A 136 -3.95 11.35 18.33
CA LEU A 136 -4.74 11.34 19.57
C LEU A 136 -3.90 11.05 20.81
N ALA A 137 -2.88 10.19 20.68
CA ALA A 137 -1.97 9.85 21.77
C ALA A 137 -1.13 11.06 22.24
N MET A 138 -0.71 11.91 21.30
CA MET A 138 0.06 13.12 21.61
C MET A 138 -0.83 14.22 22.20
N THR A 139 -2.07 14.31 21.74
CA THR A 139 -3.06 15.27 22.26
C THR A 139 -3.78 14.80 23.53
N ASN A 140 -3.43 13.61 24.08
CA ASN A 140 -4.11 12.95 25.20
C ASN A 140 -5.63 12.81 25.01
N THR A 141 -6.05 12.66 23.75
CA THR A 141 -7.44 12.42 23.41
C THR A 141 -7.71 10.92 23.44
N PRO A 142 -8.75 10.43 24.16
CA PRO A 142 -9.09 9.02 24.15
C PRO A 142 -9.62 8.59 22.78
N VAL A 143 -9.56 7.29 22.51
CA VAL A 143 -10.08 6.71 21.25
C VAL A 143 -11.58 7.00 21.13
N PRO A 144 -12.03 7.61 20.00
CA PRO A 144 -13.42 8.00 19.84
C PRO A 144 -14.36 6.80 19.71
N LYS A 145 -15.62 7.03 20.07
CA LYS A 145 -16.68 6.04 19.88
C LYS A 145 -16.93 5.77 18.40
N GLY A 146 -17.08 4.49 18.05
CA GLY A 146 -17.31 4.07 16.65
C GLY A 146 -16.07 4.19 15.75
N TYR A 147 -14.86 4.33 16.31
CA TYR A 147 -13.64 4.42 15.49
C TYR A 147 -13.43 3.20 14.58
N ASN A 148 -13.93 2.04 15.01
CA ASN A 148 -13.82 0.77 14.28
C ASN A 148 -14.97 0.49 13.31
N ASP A 149 -15.91 1.43 13.15
CA ASP A 149 -17.06 1.28 12.25
C ASP A 149 -16.61 1.03 10.80
N LYS A 150 -15.50 1.68 10.36
CA LYS A 150 -14.93 1.44 9.03
C LYS A 150 -14.43 0.01 8.85
N MET A 151 -13.79 -0.58 9.87
CA MET A 151 -13.30 -1.96 9.82
C MET A 151 -14.44 -2.98 9.85
N LYS A 152 -15.51 -2.70 10.62
CA LYS A 152 -16.75 -3.49 10.61
C LYS A 152 -17.45 -3.43 9.27
N ALA A 153 -17.58 -2.23 8.70
CA ALA A 153 -18.18 -2.02 7.38
C ALA A 153 -17.40 -2.74 6.28
N PHE A 154 -16.05 -2.69 6.32
CA PHE A 154 -15.21 -3.45 5.40
C PHE A 154 -15.48 -4.95 5.49
N THR A 155 -15.43 -5.51 6.71
CA THR A 155 -15.63 -6.95 6.92
C THR A 155 -17.05 -7.40 6.54
N ALA A 156 -18.05 -6.54 6.70
CA ALA A 156 -19.42 -6.80 6.24
C ALA A 156 -19.59 -6.72 4.71
N SER A 157 -18.67 -6.05 4.00
CA SER A 157 -18.71 -5.90 2.54
C SER A 157 -18.07 -7.07 1.77
N VAL A 158 -17.24 -7.87 2.44
CA VAL A 158 -16.55 -9.01 1.83
C VAL A 158 -17.35 -10.30 2.01
N ASN A 159 -17.19 -11.23 1.07
CA ASN A 159 -17.71 -12.58 1.20
C ASN A 159 -16.66 -13.50 1.82
N ASN A 160 -17.07 -14.65 2.36
CA ASN A 160 -16.17 -15.67 2.93
C ASN A 160 -15.33 -15.16 4.12
N VAL A 161 -15.95 -14.37 5.01
CA VAL A 161 -15.31 -13.85 6.24
C VAL A 161 -14.66 -14.97 7.02
N THR A 162 -13.38 -14.80 7.35
CA THR A 162 -12.59 -15.82 8.06
C THR A 162 -12.70 -15.67 9.58
N SER A 163 -12.38 -16.74 10.34
CA SER A 163 -12.27 -16.66 11.80
C SER A 163 -11.24 -15.63 12.27
N GLN A 164 -10.17 -15.43 11.51
CA GLN A 164 -9.10 -14.48 11.80
C GLN A 164 -9.62 -13.03 11.72
N GLU A 165 -10.51 -12.74 10.78
CA GLU A 165 -11.15 -11.42 10.67
C GLU A 165 -12.11 -11.16 11.83
N LEU A 166 -12.87 -12.17 12.25
CA LEU A 166 -13.77 -12.04 13.40
C LEU A 166 -12.99 -11.78 14.70
N GLN A 167 -11.90 -12.52 14.92
CA GLN A 167 -10.99 -12.30 16.05
C GLN A 167 -10.35 -10.91 16.01
N LEU A 168 -10.03 -10.42 14.82
CA LEU A 168 -9.49 -9.07 14.64
C LEU A 168 -10.52 -7.99 15.00
N LEU A 169 -11.79 -8.16 14.59
CA LEU A 169 -12.87 -7.24 14.97
C LEU A 169 -13.08 -7.21 16.49
N GLU A 170 -13.05 -8.37 17.15
CA GLU A 170 -13.16 -8.47 18.61
C GLU A 170 -12.03 -7.69 19.30
N LYS A 171 -10.79 -7.79 18.78
CA LYS A 171 -9.66 -6.99 19.29
C LYS A 171 -9.94 -5.48 19.18
N PHE A 172 -10.57 -5.01 18.11
CA PHE A 172 -10.87 -3.58 17.95
C PHE A 172 -11.90 -3.05 18.95
N ASP A 173 -12.92 -3.85 19.31
CA ASP A 173 -13.95 -3.41 20.26
C ASP A 173 -13.38 -3.06 21.64
N GLY A 174 -12.18 -3.55 21.97
CA GLY A 174 -11.51 -3.32 23.24
C GLY A 174 -10.88 -1.94 23.44
N TYR A 175 -10.86 -1.03 22.46
CA TYR A 175 -10.09 0.23 22.57
C TYR A 175 -10.90 1.51 22.73
N GLU A 176 -12.22 1.47 22.52
CA GLU A 176 -13.07 2.65 22.65
C GLU A 176 -12.94 3.30 24.04
N GLY A 177 -12.74 4.62 24.07
CA GLY A 177 -12.61 5.39 25.31
C GLY A 177 -11.29 5.21 26.07
N LYS A 178 -10.37 4.36 25.61
CA LYS A 178 -9.03 4.18 26.22
C LYS A 178 -8.01 5.19 25.70
N GLU A 179 -6.86 5.26 26.35
CA GLU A 179 -5.70 5.99 25.82
C GLU A 179 -5.29 5.43 24.45
N CYS A 180 -5.06 6.31 23.48
CA CYS A 180 -4.75 5.90 22.11
C CYS A 180 -3.37 5.23 22.04
N THR A 181 -3.37 3.91 21.86
CA THR A 181 -2.20 3.04 21.74
C THR A 181 -2.35 2.07 20.55
N LEU A 182 -3.43 2.23 19.77
CA LEU A 182 -3.87 1.38 18.66
C LEU A 182 -2.76 0.97 17.70
N CYS A 183 -1.92 1.90 17.25
CA CYS A 183 -0.88 1.59 16.27
C CYS A 183 0.17 0.60 16.80
N ALA A 184 0.50 0.65 18.09
CA ALA A 184 1.43 -0.26 18.73
C ALA A 184 0.75 -1.57 19.09
N ASP A 185 -0.45 -1.50 19.67
CA ASP A 185 -1.16 -2.70 20.14
C ASP A 185 -1.70 -3.58 19.01
N MET A 186 -1.97 -2.98 17.84
CA MET A 186 -2.40 -3.69 16.63
C MET A 186 -1.23 -4.12 15.74
N CYS A 187 0.02 -3.92 16.18
CA CYS A 187 1.18 -4.38 15.44
C CYS A 187 1.18 -5.92 15.34
N PRO A 188 1.16 -6.50 14.13
CA PRO A 188 1.07 -7.96 13.97
C PRO A 188 2.44 -8.66 14.03
N VAL A 189 3.53 -7.91 14.23
CA VAL A 189 4.88 -8.49 14.32
C VAL A 189 4.97 -9.31 15.62
N PRO A 190 5.53 -10.54 15.60
CA PRO A 190 5.59 -11.39 16.79
C PRO A 190 6.29 -10.77 18.00
N ASN A 191 7.26 -9.88 17.75
CA ASN A 191 7.80 -8.96 18.75
C ASN A 191 7.42 -7.51 18.41
N PRO A 192 6.28 -6.98 18.90
CA PRO A 192 5.83 -5.63 18.57
C PRO A 192 6.83 -4.54 18.96
N LEU A 193 7.55 -4.73 20.07
CA LEU A 193 8.49 -3.74 20.60
C LEU A 193 9.73 -3.54 19.72
N SER A 194 10.08 -4.51 18.86
CA SER A 194 11.13 -4.30 17.85
C SER A 194 10.63 -3.50 16.64
N ALA A 195 9.33 -3.25 16.49
CA ALA A 195 8.76 -2.54 15.35
C ALA A 195 8.21 -1.16 15.74
N ILE A 196 7.48 -1.08 16.84
CA ILE A 196 6.80 0.14 17.28
C ILE A 196 6.58 0.12 18.80
N ALA A 197 6.84 1.25 19.46
CA ALA A 197 6.50 1.43 20.87
C ALA A 197 5.89 2.82 21.13
N MET A 198 5.07 2.93 22.17
CA MET A 198 4.53 4.21 22.62
C MET A 198 5.47 4.82 23.66
N VAL A 199 6.14 5.92 23.30
CA VAL A 199 7.11 6.61 24.16
C VAL A 199 6.56 7.97 24.62
N PRO A 200 6.99 8.49 25.79
CA PRO A 200 6.60 9.83 26.22
C PRO A 200 7.00 10.90 25.21
N ASP A 201 6.10 11.83 24.91
CA ASP A 201 6.41 12.98 24.05
C ASP A 201 6.87 14.19 24.87
N ALA A 202 7.74 15.02 24.28
CA ALA A 202 8.29 16.22 24.93
C ALA A 202 7.22 17.26 25.29
N GLN A 203 6.10 17.29 24.56
CA GLN A 203 4.98 18.21 24.78
C GLN A 203 3.91 17.62 25.71
N GLY A 204 4.16 16.43 26.27
CA GLY A 204 3.21 15.65 27.07
C GLY A 204 2.48 14.58 26.24
N GLY A 205 1.86 13.62 26.92
CA GLY A 205 1.24 12.46 26.27
C GLY A 205 2.26 11.44 25.74
N LYS A 206 1.84 10.62 24.78
CA LYS A 206 2.65 9.56 24.17
C LYS A 206 2.70 9.72 22.65
N ARG A 207 3.80 9.33 22.03
CA ARG A 207 3.93 9.21 20.56
C ARG A 207 4.37 7.81 20.16
N PRO A 208 3.98 7.32 18.97
CA PRO A 208 4.59 6.12 18.41
C PRO A 208 6.04 6.43 17.99
N GLU A 209 6.95 5.57 18.41
CA GLU A 209 8.33 5.51 17.95
C GLU A 209 8.50 4.22 17.16
N ILE A 210 9.05 4.35 15.95
CA ILE A 210 9.23 3.25 15.00
C ILE A 210 10.67 2.77 15.09
N TYR A 211 10.85 1.45 14.99
CA TYR A 211 12.14 0.77 15.06
C TYR A 211 12.38 -0.08 13.81
N ASP A 212 13.58 -0.65 13.70
CA ASP A 212 14.09 -1.41 12.55
C ASP A 212 13.30 -2.70 12.24
N GLY A 213 12.65 -3.29 13.24
CA GLY A 213 11.75 -4.43 13.05
C GLY A 213 10.40 -4.08 12.40
N CYS A 214 10.17 -2.82 12.00
CA CYS A 214 8.95 -2.43 11.29
C CYS A 214 8.92 -3.01 9.87
N ILE A 215 7.95 -3.89 9.60
CA ILE A 215 7.79 -4.57 8.31
C ILE A 215 6.96 -3.78 7.27
N GLY A 216 6.40 -2.63 7.66
CA GLY A 216 5.58 -1.81 6.77
C GLY A 216 4.22 -2.42 6.39
N CYS A 217 3.62 -3.23 7.26
CA CYS A 217 2.40 -3.97 6.93
C CYS A 217 1.13 -3.10 6.75
N GLY A 218 1.11 -1.88 7.30
CA GLY A 218 -0.03 -0.95 7.16
C GLY A 218 -1.13 -1.10 8.21
N ALA A 219 -1.08 -2.10 9.09
CA ALA A 219 -2.08 -2.28 10.15
C ALA A 219 -2.23 -1.02 11.03
N CYS A 220 -1.12 -0.36 11.36
CA CYS A 220 -1.12 0.87 12.15
C CYS A 220 -1.83 2.06 11.47
N GLN A 221 -1.77 2.14 10.14
CA GLN A 221 -2.44 3.17 9.35
C GLN A 221 -3.94 2.85 9.23
N GLU A 222 -4.32 1.57 9.05
CA GLU A 222 -5.72 1.15 9.00
C GLU A 222 -6.42 1.50 10.30
N VAL A 223 -5.84 1.16 11.44
CA VAL A 223 -6.50 1.33 12.75
C VAL A 223 -6.48 2.78 13.24
N CYS A 224 -5.76 3.68 12.56
CA CYS A 224 -5.70 5.08 12.93
C CYS A 224 -7.11 5.70 12.88
N PRO A 225 -7.63 6.23 14.00
CA PRO A 225 -9.00 6.71 14.10
C PRO A 225 -9.20 8.12 13.50
N THR A 226 -8.12 8.79 13.11
CA THR A 226 -8.15 10.16 12.61
C THR A 226 -8.54 10.17 11.12
N GLN A 227 -9.23 11.22 10.68
CA GLN A 227 -9.61 11.36 9.26
C GLN A 227 -8.38 11.40 8.34
N LYS A 228 -7.32 12.09 8.79
CA LYS A 228 -6.00 12.05 8.18
C LYS A 228 -5.09 11.20 9.08
N PRO A 229 -4.71 9.98 8.67
CA PRO A 229 -3.96 9.05 9.52
C PRO A 229 -2.66 9.69 10.02
N SER A 230 -2.44 9.74 11.33
CA SER A 230 -1.21 10.33 11.89
C SER A 230 0.03 9.53 11.51
N ILE A 231 -0.13 8.21 11.42
CA ILE A 231 0.91 7.26 11.02
C ILE A 231 0.60 6.74 9.62
N VAL A 232 1.60 6.80 8.74
CA VAL A 232 1.49 6.44 7.32
C VAL A 232 2.64 5.50 6.96
N VAL A 233 2.35 4.44 6.22
CA VAL A 233 3.38 3.55 5.69
C VAL A 233 3.96 4.14 4.41
N LYS A 234 5.28 4.29 4.39
CA LYS A 234 6.05 4.60 3.18
C LYS A 234 6.46 3.28 2.54
N PRO A 235 5.96 2.96 1.33
CA PRO A 235 6.26 1.70 0.66
C PRO A 235 7.66 1.70 0.07
N ARG A 236 8.28 0.51 -0.03
CA ARG A 236 9.58 0.28 -0.71
C ARG A 236 10.74 1.14 -0.16
N VAL A 237 10.69 1.47 1.11
CA VAL A 237 11.80 2.09 1.84
C VAL A 237 12.07 1.29 3.11
N THR A 238 13.34 1.10 3.43
CA THR A 238 13.73 0.44 4.69
C THR A 238 13.79 1.45 5.84
N TYR A 239 13.91 0.94 7.07
CA TYR A 239 14.09 1.78 8.24
C TYR A 239 15.33 2.67 8.12
N GLU A 240 16.46 2.09 7.73
CA GLU A 240 17.75 2.79 7.60
C GLU A 240 17.68 3.88 6.53
N GLN A 241 17.03 3.58 5.40
CA GLN A 241 16.85 4.54 4.31
C GLN A 241 16.02 5.76 4.73
N TYR A 242 15.01 5.57 5.58
CA TYR A 242 14.12 6.65 6.00
C TYR A 242 14.62 7.40 7.24
N TYR A 243 14.98 6.67 8.30
CA TYR A 243 15.30 7.20 9.62
C TYR A 243 16.79 7.47 9.84
N GLU A 244 17.66 6.60 9.33
CA GLU A 244 19.11 6.74 9.52
C GLU A 244 19.78 7.57 8.42
N LYS A 245 19.05 7.91 7.35
CA LYS A 245 19.53 8.66 6.17
C LYS A 245 20.96 8.27 5.83
N THR A 246 21.15 7.06 5.32
CA THR A 246 22.46 6.67 4.77
C THR A 246 22.88 7.73 3.74
N THR A 247 23.94 8.46 4.06
CA THR A 247 24.52 9.51 3.22
C THR A 247 25.22 8.89 2.01
#